data_AF-A0A923ZHL1-F1
#
_entry.id   AF-A0A923ZHL1-F1
#
_cell.length_a   1.000
_cell.length_b   1.000
_cell.length_c   1.000
_cell.angle_alpha   90.00
_cell.angle_beta   90.00
_cell.angle_gamma   90.00
#
_symmetry.space_group_name_H-M   'P 1'
#
loop_
_entity.id
_entity.type
_entity.pdbx_description
1 polymer ?
#
loop_
_entity_poly.entity_id
_entity_poly.type
_entity_poly.pdbx_seq_one_letter_code
_entity_poly.pdbx_strand_id
1 'polypeptide(L)' 'MTAPANFPVMSIAQANALLTAPGSVLEMETATIRGRPTRTWKNAPPTLRDVFVAGRAHGDKIFMVLDDERVTFE' A
#
# COMPACT_ATOMS: atom_id res chain seq x y z
N MET A 1 -17.97 24.94 0.61
CA MET A 1 -16.59 24.95 1.15
C MET A 1 -15.67 25.31 -0.01
N THR A 2 -14.96 26.44 0.05
CA THR A 2 -13.99 26.84 -0.98
C THR A 2 -12.60 26.33 -0.59
N ALA A 3 -11.80 25.91 -1.59
CA ALA A 3 -10.43 25.49 -1.36
C ALA A 3 -9.57 26.68 -0.88
N PRO A 4 -8.52 26.46 -0.07
CA PRO A 4 -7.64 27.51 0.40
C PRO A 4 -6.84 28.15 -0.76
N ALA A 5 -6.40 29.40 -0.59
CA ALA A 5 -5.77 30.20 -1.65
C ALA A 5 -4.47 29.59 -2.22
N ASN A 6 -3.78 28.76 -1.43
CA ASN A 6 -2.57 28.05 -1.84
C ASN A 6 -2.85 26.64 -2.37
N PHE A 7 -4.10 26.29 -2.68
CA PHE A 7 -4.44 24.99 -3.23
C PHE A 7 -4.24 24.96 -4.76
N PRO A 8 -3.60 23.91 -5.31
CA PRO A 8 -2.88 22.86 -4.58
C PRO A 8 -1.50 23.35 -4.09
N VAL A 9 -1.09 22.90 -2.90
CA VAL A 9 0.19 23.29 -2.28
C VAL A 9 1.40 22.84 -3.10
N MET A 10 1.24 21.80 -3.90
CA MET A 10 2.25 21.30 -4.84
C MET A 10 1.58 20.59 -6.03
N SER A 11 2.31 20.44 -7.12
CA SER A 11 1.88 19.62 -8.26
C SER A 11 1.85 18.13 -7.90
N ILE A 12 1.07 17.35 -8.67
CA ILE A 12 1.06 15.88 -8.56
C ILE A 12 2.47 15.30 -8.79
N ALA A 13 3.25 15.88 -9.71
CA ALA A 13 4.61 15.45 -9.98
C ALA A 13 5.52 15.64 -8.76
N GLN A 14 5.43 16.78 -8.07
CA GLN A 14 6.17 17.03 -6.82
C GLN A 14 5.73 16.08 -5.71
N ALA A 15 4.42 15.84 -5.56
CA ALA A 15 3.91 14.89 -4.57
C ALA A 15 4.45 13.47 -4.83
N ASN A 16 4.42 13.00 -6.07
CA ASN A 16 4.96 11.69 -6.44
C ASN A 16 6.47 11.59 -6.18
N ALA A 17 7.25 12.63 -6.51
CA ALA A 17 8.68 12.65 -6.27
C ALA A 17 9.01 12.56 -4.77
N LEU A 18 8.28 13.30 -3.93
CA LEU A 18 8.44 13.26 -2.47
C LEU A 18 8.02 11.91 -1.89
N LEU A 19 6.86 11.40 -2.28
CA LEU A 19 6.34 10.13 -1.77
C LEU A 19 7.23 8.94 -2.14
N THR A 20 7.87 8.97 -3.32
CA THR A 20 8.68 7.84 -3.82
C THR A 20 10.20 8.02 -3.65
N ALA A 21 10.63 9.05 -2.91
CA ALA A 21 12.03 9.34 -2.65
C ALA A 21 12.72 8.18 -1.88
N PRO A 22 14.06 8.03 -2.01
CA PRO A 22 14.82 7.08 -1.20
C PRO A 22 14.59 7.25 0.30
N GLY A 23 14.40 6.15 1.01
CA GLY A 23 14.06 6.10 2.43
C GLY A 23 12.55 6.23 2.73
N SER A 24 11.72 6.55 1.74
CA SER A 24 10.27 6.57 1.92
C SER A 24 9.67 5.15 1.97
N VAL A 25 8.51 5.02 2.62
CA VAL A 25 7.71 3.78 2.58
C VAL A 25 7.29 3.39 1.16
N LEU A 26 7.16 4.37 0.26
CA LEU A 26 6.87 4.15 -1.17
C LEU A 26 8.11 4.30 -2.06
N GLU A 27 9.33 4.15 -1.50
CA GLU A 27 10.56 4.07 -2.30
C GLU A 27 10.39 3.06 -3.44
N MET A 28 10.74 3.46 -4.65
CA MET A 28 10.53 2.66 -5.85
C MET A 28 11.83 2.00 -6.28
N GLU A 29 11.73 0.76 -6.74
CA GLU A 29 12.81 0.04 -7.42
C GLU A 29 12.31 -0.58 -8.74
N THR A 30 13.22 -1.18 -9.48
CA THR A 30 12.87 -2.01 -10.65
C THR A 30 13.17 -3.46 -10.34
N ALA A 31 12.14 -4.29 -10.31
CA ALA A 31 12.23 -5.73 -10.13
C ALA A 31 11.93 -6.46 -11.44
N THR A 32 12.54 -7.63 -11.64
CA THR A 32 12.18 -8.50 -12.77
C THR A 32 11.04 -9.41 -12.35
N ILE A 33 9.85 -9.23 -12.94
CA ILE A 33 8.66 -10.04 -12.68
C ILE A 33 8.33 -10.79 -13.96
N ARG A 34 8.39 -12.13 -13.93
CA ARG A 34 8.13 -13.00 -15.11
C ARG A 34 8.93 -12.56 -16.35
N GLY A 35 10.20 -12.23 -16.15
CA GLY A 35 11.12 -11.77 -17.20
C GLY A 35 10.90 -10.32 -17.68
N ARG A 36 10.01 -9.55 -17.06
CA ARG A 36 9.73 -8.16 -17.43
C ARG A 36 10.23 -7.18 -16.36
N PRO A 37 11.01 -6.15 -16.73
CA PRO A 37 11.36 -5.09 -15.79
C PRO A 37 10.10 -4.33 -15.39
N THR A 38 9.82 -4.30 -14.10
CA THR A 38 8.60 -3.75 -13.53
C THR A 38 8.97 -2.80 -12.41
N ARG A 39 8.40 -1.60 -12.40
CA ARG A 39 8.51 -0.68 -11.28
C ARG A 39 7.68 -1.19 -10.10
N THR A 40 8.30 -1.32 -8.94
CA THR A 40 7.68 -1.82 -7.71
C THR A 40 8.02 -0.90 -6.54
N TRP A 41 7.23 -0.98 -5.48
CA TRP A 41 7.62 -0.42 -4.18
C TRP A 41 8.58 -1.39 -3.51
N LYS A 42 9.78 -0.90 -3.20
CA LYS A 42 10.86 -1.68 -2.58
C LYS A 42 10.48 -2.26 -1.22
N ASN A 43 9.69 -1.51 -0.46
CA ASN A 43 9.30 -1.86 0.90
C ASN A 43 7.92 -2.53 0.98
N ALA A 44 7.30 -2.86 -0.15
CA ALA A 44 6.01 -3.57 -0.15
C ALA A 44 6.18 -5.05 0.21
N PRO A 45 5.15 -5.70 0.78
CA PRO A 45 5.16 -7.15 0.96
C PRO A 45 5.39 -7.87 -0.38
N PRO A 46 6.27 -8.88 -0.43
CA PRO A 46 6.73 -9.45 -1.70
C PRO A 46 5.64 -10.25 -2.43
N THR A 47 4.62 -10.74 -1.71
CA THR A 47 3.47 -11.44 -2.29
C THR A 47 2.15 -11.09 -1.58
N LEU A 48 1.02 -11.39 -2.23
CA LEU A 48 -0.29 -11.30 -1.59
C LEU A 48 -0.43 -12.23 -0.36
N ARG A 49 0.33 -13.33 -0.31
CA ARG A 49 0.35 -14.20 0.87
C ARG A 49 0.90 -13.47 2.08
N ASP A 50 1.95 -12.67 1.90
CA ASP A 50 2.56 -11.90 3.00
C ASP A 50 1.59 -10.84 3.51
N VAL A 51 0.81 -10.22 2.62
CA VAL A 51 -0.30 -9.31 3.00
C VAL A 51 -1.34 -10.05 3.85
N PHE A 52 -1.75 -11.24 3.42
CA PHE A 52 -2.73 -12.05 4.16
C PHE A 52 -2.21 -12.45 5.55
N VAL A 53 -0.96 -12.91 5.64
CA VAL A 53 -0.32 -13.27 6.91
C VAL A 53 -0.18 -12.06 7.84
N ALA A 54 0.17 -10.89 7.30
CA ALA A 54 0.23 -9.65 8.08
C ALA A 54 -1.13 -9.24 8.67
N GLY A 55 -2.23 -9.65 8.03
CA GLY A 55 -3.59 -9.44 8.52
C GLY A 55 -3.84 -9.99 9.92
N ARG A 56 -3.12 -11.03 10.36
CA ARG A 56 -3.20 -11.57 11.74
C ARG A 56 -3.03 -10.52 12.83
N ALA A 57 -2.26 -9.45 12.56
CA ALA A 57 -2.12 -8.32 13.48
C ALA A 57 -3.45 -7.61 13.85
N HIS A 58 -4.54 -7.90 13.14
CA HIS A 58 -5.88 -7.43 13.48
C HIS A 58 -6.61 -8.27 14.53
N GLY A 59 -6.08 -9.45 14.91
CA GLY A 59 -6.58 -10.31 15.98
C GLY A 59 -8.04 -10.74 15.78
N ASP A 60 -8.84 -10.62 16.84
CA ASP A 60 -10.24 -11.07 16.86
C ASP A 60 -11.21 -10.19 16.03
N LYS A 61 -10.70 -9.25 15.22
CA LYS A 61 -11.56 -8.50 14.28
C LYS A 61 -12.14 -9.46 13.25
N ILE A 62 -13.38 -9.21 12.82
CA ILE A 62 -14.03 -10.02 11.79
C ILE A 62 -13.36 -9.76 10.44
N PHE A 63 -12.80 -10.82 9.86
CA PHE A 63 -12.18 -10.84 8.53
C PHE A 63 -13.21 -11.15 7.45
N MET A 64 -14.08 -12.14 7.68
CA MET A 64 -15.06 -12.61 6.69
C MET A 64 -16.40 -12.90 7.37
N VAL A 65 -17.48 -12.57 6.67
CA VAL A 65 -18.86 -12.85 7.07
C VAL A 65 -19.54 -13.64 5.95
N LEU A 66 -20.16 -14.76 6.30
CA LEU A 66 -21.02 -15.53 5.42
C LEU A 66 -22.25 -15.95 6.21
N ASP A 67 -23.41 -15.38 5.90
CA ASP A 67 -24.64 -15.54 6.69
C ASP A 67 -24.40 -15.25 8.18
N ASP A 68 -24.58 -16.25 9.05
CA ASP A 68 -24.31 -16.14 10.50
C ASP A 68 -22.85 -16.46 10.87
N GLU A 69 -22.07 -17.01 9.93
CA GLU A 69 -20.66 -17.34 10.15
C GLU A 69 -19.77 -16.10 10.13
N ARG A 70 -18.87 -16.07 11.10
CA ARG A 70 -17.89 -15.00 11.30
C ARG A 70 -16.53 -15.64 11.50
N VAL A 71 -15.59 -15.29 10.63
CA VAL A 71 -14.19 -15.72 10.71
C VAL A 71 -13.35 -14.51 11.09
N THR A 72 -12.48 -14.66 12.08
CA THR A 72 -11.54 -13.63 12.56
C THR A 72 -10.26 -13.60 11.72
N PHE A 73 -9.35 -12.66 12.00
CA PHE A 73 -8.03 -12.64 11.34
C PHE A 73 -7.06 -13.70 11.88
N GLU A 74 -7.32 -14.26 13.08
CA GLU A 74 -6.64 -15.43 13.64
C GLU A 74 -7.31 -16.75 13.23
#